data_AF-A0A086P9H6-F1
#
_entry.id   AF-A0A086P9H6-F1
#
_cell.length_a   1.000
_cell.length_b   1.000
_cell.length_c   1.000
_cell.angle_alpha   90.00
_cell.angle_beta   90.00
_cell.angle_gamma   90.00
#
_symmetry.space_group_name_H-M   'P 1'
#
loop_
_entity.id
_entity.type
_entity.pdbx_description
1 polymer ?
#
loop_
_entity_poly.entity_id
_entity_poly.type
_entity_poly.pdbx_seq_one_letter_code
_entity_poly.pdbx_strand_id
1 'polypeptide(L)'
;MGIFEKASFGEATMPSPVDQAREALEAIDFGKHIDRRDSLKLGIASKEAALNRANARLDELRTLIREQREPDGEAVAHALLSDGALPPATDELEREKEQILAGTKVLVRQINDGYIPLRGPWDDLKKEIEEALEPVIDDLAGRAQGLLEELEALYAASAALRRLVSSGKVDQIWRLSGTLLSEGHELPRTFALKGEIPVEPALLTLNQVPGLEDTKLRLAQSVRRPTTVDMRRY
;
A
#
# COMPACT_ATOMS: atom_id res chain seq x y z
N MET A 1 58.11 -7.56 -33.38
CA MET A 1 56.73 -8.11 -33.34
C MET A 1 55.97 -7.30 -32.31
N GLY A 2 54.89 -6.66 -32.76
CA GLY A 2 54.19 -5.59 -32.05
C GLY A 2 53.43 -6.06 -30.82
N ILE A 3 53.48 -5.20 -29.80
CA ILE A 3 52.68 -5.21 -28.60
C ILE A 3 51.23 -4.93 -29.02
N PHE A 4 50.31 -5.85 -28.74
CA PHE A 4 48.88 -5.57 -28.83
C PHE A 4 48.46 -4.83 -27.55
N GLU A 5 48.61 -3.51 -27.57
CA GLU A 5 47.78 -2.62 -26.76
C GLU A 5 46.34 -2.73 -27.28
N LYS A 6 45.49 -3.46 -26.56
CA LYS A 6 44.04 -3.33 -26.75
C LYS A 6 43.60 -2.05 -26.04
N ALA A 7 43.22 -1.08 -26.86
CA ALA A 7 42.57 0.15 -26.45
C ALA A 7 41.41 -0.13 -25.48
N SER A 8 41.47 0.48 -24.30
CA SER A 8 40.33 0.66 -23.42
C SER A 8 39.37 1.65 -24.10
N PHE A 9 38.45 1.13 -24.90
CA PHE A 9 37.23 1.87 -25.20
C PHE A 9 36.49 2.00 -23.88
N GLY A 10 36.27 3.24 -23.44
CA GLY A 10 35.38 3.54 -22.33
C GLY A 10 33.99 3.05 -22.69
N GLU A 11 33.64 1.85 -22.25
CA GLU A 11 32.25 1.47 -22.07
C GLU A 11 31.68 2.50 -21.12
N ALA A 12 30.77 3.34 -21.61
CA ALA A 12 29.81 3.97 -20.73
C ALA A 12 29.12 2.82 -20.00
N THR A 13 29.58 2.52 -18.78
CA THR A 13 29.01 1.50 -17.93
C THR A 13 27.54 1.86 -17.78
N MET A 14 26.68 1.09 -18.45
CA MET A 14 25.24 1.19 -18.28
C MET A 14 24.96 1.16 -16.77
N PRO A 15 24.14 2.09 -16.23
CA PRO A 15 23.86 2.11 -14.81
C PRO A 15 23.32 0.75 -14.37
N SER A 16 23.74 0.26 -13.20
CA SER A 16 23.26 -1.04 -12.71
C SER A 16 21.74 -0.99 -12.53
N PRO A 17 21.02 -2.14 -12.54
CA PRO A 17 19.58 -2.16 -12.30
C PRO A 17 19.18 -1.46 -10.99
N VAL A 18 20.04 -1.54 -9.97
CA VAL A 18 19.87 -0.83 -8.69
C VAL A 18 20.04 0.68 -8.85
N ASP A 19 21.01 1.13 -9.65
CA ASP A 19 21.20 2.57 -9.91
C ASP A 19 20.04 3.15 -10.73
N GLN A 20 19.53 2.39 -11.72
CA GLN A 20 18.35 2.77 -12.51
C GLN A 20 17.11 2.88 -11.63
N ALA A 21 16.88 1.89 -10.76
CA ALA A 21 15.76 1.91 -9.83
C ALA A 21 15.89 3.06 -8.82
N ARG A 22 17.10 3.33 -8.34
CA ARG A 22 17.37 4.47 -7.46
C ARG A 22 17.04 5.80 -8.14
N GLU A 23 17.53 6.01 -9.36
CA GLU A 23 17.27 7.23 -10.13
C GLU A 23 15.75 7.40 -10.39
N ALA A 24 15.07 6.32 -10.76
CA ALA A 24 13.62 6.33 -10.95
C ALA A 24 12.85 6.64 -9.65
N LEU A 25 13.26 6.06 -8.51
CA LEU A 25 12.66 6.37 -7.21
C LEU A 25 12.93 7.81 -6.79
N GLU A 26 14.13 8.34 -7.02
CA GLU A 26 14.48 9.75 -6.75
C GLU A 26 13.68 10.73 -7.62
N ALA A 27 13.19 10.30 -8.79
CA ALA A 27 12.34 11.09 -9.67
C ALA A 27 10.85 11.13 -9.24
N ILE A 28 10.43 10.27 -8.31
CA ILE A 28 9.06 10.26 -7.79
C ILE A 28 8.81 11.51 -6.92
N ASP A 29 7.74 12.25 -7.23
CA ASP A 29 7.31 13.40 -6.43
C ASP A 29 6.52 12.96 -5.20
N PHE A 30 7.24 12.46 -4.18
CA PHE A 30 6.64 12.07 -2.89
C PHE A 30 5.84 13.21 -2.24
N GLY A 31 6.28 14.46 -2.42
CA GLY A 31 5.65 15.66 -1.88
C GLY A 31 4.20 15.79 -2.34
N LYS A 32 3.95 15.62 -3.64
CA LYS A 32 2.60 15.64 -4.22
C LYS A 32 1.65 14.62 -3.58
N HIS A 33 2.11 13.41 -3.27
CA HIS A 33 1.26 12.39 -2.62
C HIS A 33 0.99 12.73 -1.15
N ILE A 34 1.99 13.25 -0.44
CA ILE A 34 1.87 13.72 0.94
C ILE A 34 0.87 14.89 1.02
N ASP A 35 1.04 15.88 0.14
CA ASP A 35 0.19 17.06 0.07
C ASP A 35 -1.26 16.69 -0.26
N ARG A 36 -1.47 15.75 -1.18
CA ARG A 36 -2.82 15.23 -1.50
C ARG A 36 -3.46 14.58 -0.28
N ARG A 37 -2.73 13.72 0.44
CA ARG A 37 -3.22 13.07 1.67
C ARG A 37 -3.58 14.10 2.74
N ASP A 38 -2.73 15.10 2.94
CA ASP A 38 -2.91 16.09 4.00
C ASP A 38 -4.01 17.11 3.65
N SER A 39 -4.14 17.47 2.36
CA SER A 39 -5.29 18.22 1.85
C SER A 39 -6.61 17.48 2.08
N LEU A 40 -6.65 16.17 1.83
CA LEU A 40 -7.84 15.35 2.09
C LEU A 40 -8.20 15.35 3.58
N LYS A 41 -7.22 15.16 4.46
CA LYS A 41 -7.43 15.21 5.92
C LYS A 41 -7.96 16.58 6.37
N LEU A 42 -7.36 17.67 5.89
CA LEU A 42 -7.82 19.03 6.18
C LEU A 42 -9.24 19.27 5.66
N GLY A 43 -9.54 18.78 4.45
CA GLY A 43 -10.86 18.84 3.83
C GLY A 43 -11.92 18.04 4.57
N ILE A 44 -11.55 16.97 5.28
CA ILE A 44 -12.45 16.21 6.15
C ILE A 44 -12.64 16.93 7.49
N ALA A 45 -11.55 17.37 8.14
CA ALA A 45 -11.60 18.07 9.41
C ALA A 45 -12.46 19.34 9.35
N SER A 46 -12.38 20.09 8.25
CA SER A 46 -13.24 21.26 8.01
C SER A 46 -14.73 20.91 7.90
N LYS A 47 -15.07 19.78 7.27
CA LYS A 47 -16.45 19.28 7.19
C LYS A 47 -16.96 18.76 8.53
N GLU A 48 -16.13 18.09 9.31
CA GLU A 48 -16.45 17.67 10.67
C GLU A 48 -16.69 18.88 11.59
N ALA A 49 -15.88 19.93 11.48
CA ALA A 49 -16.12 21.19 12.18
C ALA A 49 -17.42 21.88 11.74
N ALA A 50 -17.77 21.82 10.46
CA ALA A 50 -19.06 22.32 9.97
C ALA A 50 -20.25 21.48 10.50
N LEU A 51 -20.10 20.16 10.53
CA LEU A 51 -21.09 19.24 11.10
C LEU A 51 -21.32 19.52 12.60
N ASN A 52 -20.25 19.73 13.37
CA ASN A 52 -20.34 20.07 14.79
C ASN A 52 -21.08 21.41 15.00
N ARG A 53 -20.78 22.44 14.20
CA ARG A 53 -21.51 23.72 14.24
C ARG A 53 -22.99 23.55 13.87
N ALA A 54 -23.29 22.75 12.85
CA ALA A 54 -24.66 22.46 12.45
C ALA A 54 -25.45 21.73 13.54
N ASN A 55 -24.82 20.77 14.23
CA ASN A 55 -25.44 20.05 15.35
C ASN A 55 -25.69 20.98 16.56
N ALA A 56 -24.73 21.84 16.90
CA ALA A 56 -24.93 22.85 17.95
C ALA A 56 -26.12 23.76 17.63
N ARG A 57 -26.24 24.24 16.38
CA ARG A 57 -27.38 25.04 15.94
C ARG A 57 -28.70 24.27 15.98
N LEU A 58 -28.72 22.98 15.66
CA LEU A 58 -29.91 22.14 15.79
C LEU A 58 -30.38 22.04 17.24
N ASP A 59 -29.46 21.93 18.19
CA ASP A 59 -29.81 21.85 19.61
C ASP A 59 -30.32 23.20 20.15
N GLU A 60 -29.75 24.32 19.69
CA GLU A 60 -30.30 25.66 19.94
C GLU A 60 -31.72 25.80 19.38
N LEU A 61 -31.95 25.42 18.11
CA LEU A 61 -33.27 25.49 17.48
C LEU A 61 -34.29 24.60 18.17
N ARG A 62 -33.91 23.40 18.62
CA ARG A 62 -34.78 22.52 19.40
C ARG A 62 -35.20 23.19 20.72
N THR A 63 -34.29 23.92 21.36
CA THR A 63 -34.57 24.66 22.59
C THR A 63 -35.50 25.83 22.32
N LEU A 64 -35.21 26.65 21.30
CA LEU A 64 -36.06 27.79 20.90
C LEU A 64 -37.47 27.35 20.49
N ILE A 65 -37.59 26.27 19.72
CA ILE A 65 -38.89 25.70 19.35
C ILE A 65 -39.63 25.22 20.61
N ARG A 66 -38.94 24.62 21.58
CA ARG A 66 -39.55 24.20 22.85
C ARG A 66 -40.03 25.39 23.67
N GLU A 67 -39.22 26.45 23.78
CA GLU A 67 -39.56 27.68 24.52
C GLU A 67 -40.71 28.43 23.85
N GLN A 68 -40.74 28.55 22.52
CA GLN A 68 -41.88 29.13 21.80
C GLN A 68 -43.14 28.25 21.83
N ARG A 69 -42.99 26.96 22.14
CA ARG A 69 -44.11 26.04 22.38
C ARG A 69 -44.60 26.10 23.83
N GLU A 70 -43.92 26.79 24.76
CA GLU A 70 -44.55 27.17 26.02
C GLU A 70 -45.62 28.21 25.69
N PRO A 71 -46.92 27.87 25.78
CA PRO A 71 -47.93 28.75 25.29
C PRO A 71 -48.03 29.97 26.21
N ASP A 72 -48.03 31.16 25.63
CA ASP A 72 -48.57 32.33 26.30
C ASP A 72 -50.01 31.99 26.71
N GLY A 73 -50.29 31.97 28.01
CA GLY A 73 -51.55 31.48 28.56
C GLY A 73 -52.77 32.21 28.00
N GLU A 74 -52.57 33.43 27.50
CA GLU A 74 -53.57 34.26 26.84
C GLU A 74 -53.87 33.79 25.41
N ALA A 75 -52.85 33.51 24.59
CA ALA A 75 -53.01 32.87 23.26
C ALA A 75 -53.58 31.44 23.37
N VAL A 76 -53.15 30.76 24.44
CA VAL A 76 -53.78 29.65 25.16
C VAL A 76 -55.30 29.61 25.10
N ALA A 77 -55.83 30.46 25.97
CA ALA A 77 -57.24 30.67 26.23
C ALA A 77 -57.96 31.14 24.95
N HIS A 78 -57.36 32.05 24.19
CA HIS A 78 -58.01 32.60 22.99
C HIS A 78 -58.21 31.54 21.89
N ALA A 79 -57.23 30.65 21.68
CA ALA A 79 -57.32 29.56 20.70
C ALA A 79 -58.30 28.45 21.14
N LEU A 80 -58.34 28.14 22.44
CA LEU A 80 -59.31 27.20 23.02
C LEU A 80 -60.76 27.73 22.98
N LEU A 81 -60.95 29.05 23.00
CA LEU A 81 -62.25 29.71 22.93
C LEU A 81 -62.80 29.88 21.51
N SER A 82 -61.95 29.78 20.48
CA SER A 82 -62.34 30.02 19.08
C SER A 82 -62.55 28.72 18.29
N ASP A 83 -61.49 27.93 18.04
CA ASP A 83 -61.58 26.70 17.23
C ASP A 83 -60.90 25.47 17.87
N GLY A 84 -60.29 25.60 19.06
CA GLY A 84 -59.67 24.51 19.81
C GLY A 84 -58.30 24.04 19.29
N ALA A 85 -57.81 24.61 18.19
CA ALA A 85 -56.49 24.32 17.65
C ALA A 85 -55.44 25.27 18.24
N LEU A 86 -54.44 24.72 18.93
CA LEU A 86 -53.30 25.47 19.45
C LEU A 86 -52.53 26.16 18.29
N PRO A 87 -51.99 27.38 18.49
CA PRO A 87 -51.24 28.07 17.45
C PRO A 87 -50.00 27.24 17.04
N PRO A 88 -49.72 27.08 15.74
CA PRO A 88 -48.55 26.35 15.27
C PRO A 88 -47.27 27.11 15.65
N ALA A 89 -46.16 26.38 15.78
CA ALA A 89 -44.84 26.99 15.91
C ALA A 89 -44.55 27.91 14.71
N THR A 90 -43.65 28.88 14.87
CA THR A 90 -43.25 29.74 13.76
C THR A 90 -42.66 28.89 12.62
N ASP A 91 -43.32 28.89 11.46
CA ASP A 91 -42.96 28.10 10.26
C ASP A 91 -41.47 28.27 9.86
N GLU A 92 -40.87 29.40 10.19
CA GLU A 92 -39.49 29.74 9.89
C GLU A 92 -38.47 28.88 10.65
N LEU A 93 -38.69 28.62 11.95
CA LEU A 93 -37.76 27.82 12.77
C LEU A 93 -37.80 26.34 12.40
N GLU A 94 -38.99 25.79 12.09
CA GLU A 94 -39.11 24.41 11.60
C GLU A 94 -38.49 24.27 10.21
N ARG A 95 -38.62 25.28 9.32
CA ARG A 95 -37.92 25.30 8.03
C ARG A 95 -36.40 25.36 8.19
N GLU A 96 -35.87 26.21 9.08
CA GLU A 96 -34.42 26.28 9.35
C GLU A 96 -33.90 24.93 9.86
N LYS A 97 -34.61 24.29 10.79
CA LYS A 97 -34.28 22.96 11.30
C LYS A 97 -34.27 21.90 10.20
N GLU A 98 -35.27 21.87 9.32
CA GLU A 98 -35.31 20.94 8.18
C GLU A 98 -34.14 21.16 7.21
N GLN A 99 -33.80 22.42 6.92
CA GLN A 99 -32.66 22.77 6.08
C GLN A 99 -31.34 22.29 6.70
N ILE A 100 -31.14 22.48 8.00
CA ILE A 100 -29.92 22.02 8.68
C ILE A 100 -29.89 20.48 8.76
N LEU A 101 -31.02 19.81 8.97
CA LEU A 101 -31.09 18.34 8.92
C LEU A 101 -30.77 17.79 7.51
N ALA A 102 -31.20 18.47 6.45
CA ALA A 102 -30.79 18.11 5.09
C ALA A 102 -29.29 18.34 4.86
N GLY A 103 -28.77 19.49 5.31
CA GLY A 103 -27.35 19.84 5.19
C GLY A 103 -26.42 18.90 5.95
N THR A 104 -26.78 18.50 7.18
CA THR A 104 -26.02 17.53 7.99
C THR A 104 -25.94 16.15 7.33
N LYS A 105 -27.04 15.65 6.74
CA LYS A 105 -27.02 14.39 5.96
C LYS A 105 -26.03 14.45 4.79
N VAL A 106 -26.00 15.57 4.06
CA VAL A 106 -25.05 15.77 2.95
C VAL A 106 -23.61 15.83 3.48
N LEU A 107 -23.36 16.57 4.57
CA LEU A 107 -22.03 16.65 5.19
C LEU A 107 -21.52 15.27 5.65
N VAL A 108 -22.36 14.47 6.30
CA VAL A 108 -22.00 13.11 6.73
C VAL A 108 -21.61 12.25 5.55
N ARG A 109 -22.37 12.29 4.45
CA ARG A 109 -22.03 11.58 3.22
C ARG A 109 -20.69 12.05 2.65
N GLN A 110 -20.48 13.35 2.53
CA GLN A 110 -19.23 13.91 2.00
C GLN A 110 -18.00 13.60 2.87
N ILE A 111 -18.17 13.54 4.20
CA ILE A 111 -17.12 13.11 5.14
C ILE A 111 -16.77 11.64 4.87
N ASN A 112 -17.78 10.77 4.81
CA ASN A 112 -17.57 9.34 4.54
C ASN A 112 -16.91 9.09 3.18
N ASP A 113 -17.37 9.78 2.13
CA ASP A 113 -16.79 9.70 0.79
C ASP A 113 -15.34 10.20 0.79
N GLY A 114 -15.02 11.23 1.57
CA GLY A 114 -13.65 11.74 1.75
C GLY A 114 -12.70 10.75 2.42
N TYR A 115 -13.19 9.86 3.30
CA TYR A 115 -12.37 8.83 3.94
C TYR A 115 -12.03 7.66 3.01
N ILE A 116 -12.77 7.42 1.92
CA ILE A 116 -12.52 6.33 0.98
C ILE A 116 -11.07 6.37 0.44
N PRO A 117 -10.58 7.48 -0.16
CA PRO A 117 -9.20 7.54 -0.64
C PRO A 117 -8.15 7.46 0.48
N LEU A 118 -8.51 7.79 1.74
CA LEU A 118 -7.60 7.66 2.87
C LEU A 118 -7.43 6.21 3.38
N ARG A 119 -8.21 5.25 2.87
CA ARG A 119 -8.00 3.82 3.15
C ARG A 119 -6.78 3.26 2.40
N GLY A 120 -6.52 3.78 1.21
CA GLY A 120 -5.35 3.48 0.38
C GLY A 120 -4.64 4.76 -0.06
N PRO A 121 -4.14 5.58 0.90
CA PRO A 121 -3.64 6.92 0.60
C PRO A 121 -2.36 6.91 -0.25
N TRP A 122 -1.75 5.72 -0.39
CA TRP A 122 -0.48 5.50 -1.06
C TRP A 122 -0.61 4.57 -2.26
N ASP A 123 -1.82 4.20 -2.69
CA ASP A 123 -1.97 3.19 -3.74
C ASP A 123 -1.35 3.67 -5.07
N ASP A 124 -1.58 4.93 -5.44
CA ASP A 124 -0.94 5.55 -6.60
C ASP A 124 0.59 5.61 -6.43
N LEU A 125 1.07 5.99 -5.25
CA LEU A 125 2.52 6.05 -4.97
C LEU A 125 3.17 4.67 -5.00
N LYS A 126 2.49 3.63 -4.51
CA LYS A 126 2.99 2.25 -4.57
C LYS A 126 3.13 1.77 -6.00
N LYS A 127 2.21 2.15 -6.90
CA LYS A 127 2.30 1.83 -8.32
C LYS A 127 3.50 2.50 -8.97
N GLU A 128 3.76 3.77 -8.65
CA GLU A 128 4.95 4.49 -9.12
C GLU A 128 6.25 3.85 -8.59
N ILE A 129 6.26 3.43 -7.32
CA ILE A 129 7.39 2.70 -6.72
C ILE A 129 7.60 1.34 -7.40
N GLU A 130 6.52 0.61 -7.69
CA GLU A 130 6.58 -0.69 -8.39
C GLU A 130 7.20 -0.52 -9.79
N GLU A 131 6.72 0.45 -10.56
CA GLU A 131 7.27 0.79 -11.88
C GLU A 131 8.75 1.22 -11.80
N ALA A 132 9.14 1.96 -10.76
CA ALA A 132 10.53 2.35 -10.54
C ALA A 132 11.44 1.17 -10.16
N LEU A 133 10.90 0.13 -9.53
CA LEU A 133 11.64 -1.08 -9.14
C LEU A 133 11.70 -2.16 -10.22
N GLU A 134 10.95 -2.01 -11.31
CA GLU A 134 10.88 -2.98 -12.42
C GLU A 134 12.28 -3.44 -12.92
N PRO A 135 13.29 -2.56 -13.13
CA PRO A 135 14.60 -3.01 -13.60
C PRO A 135 15.29 -3.99 -12.65
N VAL A 136 15.11 -3.83 -11.34
CA VAL A 136 15.66 -4.74 -10.32
C VAL A 136 14.89 -6.06 -10.31
N ILE A 137 13.57 -6.00 -10.48
CA ILE A 137 12.72 -7.19 -10.54
C ILE A 137 13.07 -8.04 -11.76
N ASP A 138 13.22 -7.41 -12.93
CA ASP A 138 13.62 -8.06 -14.18
C ASP A 138 15.02 -8.69 -14.08
N ASP A 139 15.99 -7.99 -13.50
CA ASP A 139 17.33 -8.54 -13.26
C ASP A 139 17.29 -9.76 -12.31
N LEU A 140 16.52 -9.68 -11.22
CA LEU A 140 16.33 -10.81 -10.31
C LEU A 140 15.65 -12.01 -11.00
N ALA A 141 14.64 -11.75 -11.84
CA ALA A 141 13.97 -12.78 -12.63
C ALA A 141 14.93 -13.44 -13.64
N GLY A 142 15.75 -12.65 -14.33
CA GLY A 142 16.78 -13.15 -15.25
C GLY A 142 17.84 -13.99 -14.54
N ARG A 143 18.33 -13.54 -13.39
CA ARG A 143 19.28 -14.32 -12.55
C ARG A 143 18.66 -15.62 -12.06
N ALA A 144 17.41 -15.60 -11.62
CA ALA A 144 16.69 -16.80 -11.18
C ALA A 144 16.55 -17.81 -12.33
N GLN A 145 16.21 -17.34 -13.53
CA GLN A 145 16.14 -18.18 -14.73
C GLN A 145 17.51 -18.80 -15.07
N GLY A 146 18.59 -18.02 -15.02
CA GLY A 146 19.94 -18.54 -15.25
C GLY A 146 20.35 -19.63 -14.25
N LEU A 147 20.00 -19.46 -12.97
CA LEU A 147 20.24 -20.49 -11.95
C LEU A 147 19.45 -21.77 -12.19
N LEU A 148 18.22 -21.67 -12.73
CA LEU A 148 17.44 -22.84 -13.12
C LEU A 148 18.12 -23.58 -14.29
N GLU A 149 18.59 -22.86 -15.30
CA GLU A 149 19.31 -23.45 -16.44
C GLU A 149 20.61 -24.15 -16.01
N GLU A 150 21.37 -23.56 -15.09
CA GLU A 150 22.56 -24.19 -14.49
C GLU A 150 22.20 -25.47 -13.73
N LEU A 151 21.09 -25.45 -12.99
CA LEU A 151 20.59 -26.60 -12.24
C LEU A 151 20.13 -27.73 -13.17
N GLU A 152 19.46 -27.39 -14.28
CA GLU A 152 19.08 -28.34 -15.33
C GLU A 152 20.30 -28.98 -15.99
N ALA A 153 21.32 -28.19 -16.33
CA ALA A 153 22.57 -28.67 -16.89
C ALA A 153 23.29 -29.62 -15.91
N LEU A 154 23.31 -29.28 -14.61
CA LEU A 154 23.87 -30.13 -13.56
C LEU A 154 23.10 -31.46 -13.40
N TYR A 155 21.78 -31.40 -13.47
CA TYR A 155 20.94 -32.61 -13.45
C TYR A 155 21.23 -33.50 -14.66
N ALA A 156 21.27 -32.93 -15.86
CA ALA A 156 21.55 -33.67 -17.09
C ALA A 156 22.94 -34.34 -17.05
N ALA A 157 23.98 -33.58 -16.63
CA ALA A 157 25.34 -34.09 -16.51
C ALA A 157 25.44 -35.22 -15.47
N SER A 158 24.84 -35.05 -14.29
CA SER A 158 24.86 -36.06 -13.23
C SER A 158 24.05 -37.31 -13.59
N ALA A 159 22.90 -37.17 -14.26
CA ALA A 159 22.11 -38.29 -14.77
C ALA A 159 22.87 -39.08 -15.84
N ALA A 160 23.60 -38.39 -16.73
CA ALA A 160 24.44 -39.01 -17.74
C ALA A 160 25.62 -39.76 -17.09
N LEU A 161 26.33 -39.13 -16.16
CA LEU A 161 27.46 -39.74 -15.44
C LEU A 161 27.03 -40.97 -14.63
N ARG A 162 25.83 -40.95 -14.03
CA ARG A 162 25.28 -42.07 -13.26
C ARG A 162 25.12 -43.35 -14.09
N ARG A 163 24.90 -43.22 -15.41
CA ARG A 163 24.83 -44.37 -16.33
C ARG A 163 26.18 -45.03 -16.58
N LEU A 164 27.28 -44.29 -16.34
CA LEU A 164 28.65 -44.72 -16.60
C LEU A 164 29.39 -45.10 -15.31
N VAL A 165 29.08 -44.42 -14.20
CA VAL A 165 29.80 -44.55 -12.92
C VAL A 165 28.79 -44.69 -11.78
N SER A 166 28.81 -45.86 -11.12
CA SER A 166 28.05 -46.09 -9.89
C SER A 166 28.82 -45.54 -8.68
N SER A 167 28.68 -44.24 -8.42
CA SER A 167 29.30 -43.57 -7.27
C SER A 167 28.24 -42.85 -6.44
N GLY A 168 28.29 -43.04 -5.12
CA GLY A 168 27.38 -42.38 -4.18
C GLY A 168 27.42 -40.84 -4.26
N LYS A 169 28.53 -40.25 -4.72
CA LYS A 169 28.65 -38.79 -4.94
C LYS A 169 27.84 -38.31 -6.14
N VAL A 170 27.87 -39.06 -7.25
CA VAL A 170 27.09 -38.76 -8.46
C VAL A 170 25.60 -38.94 -8.16
N ASP A 171 25.23 -39.99 -7.41
CA ASP A 171 23.86 -40.21 -6.95
C ASP A 171 23.35 -39.06 -6.06
N GLN A 172 24.18 -38.52 -5.16
CA GLN A 172 23.81 -37.40 -4.30
C GLN A 172 23.53 -36.12 -5.09
N ILE A 173 24.40 -35.77 -6.06
CA ILE A 173 24.22 -34.58 -6.90
C ILE A 173 22.99 -34.73 -7.79
N TRP A 174 22.80 -35.90 -8.40
CA TRP A 174 21.62 -36.20 -9.22
C TRP A 174 20.32 -36.12 -8.43
N ARG A 175 20.28 -36.70 -7.22
CA ARG A 175 19.09 -36.59 -6.35
C ARG A 175 18.81 -35.15 -5.94
N LEU A 176 19.84 -34.41 -5.50
CA LEU A 176 19.67 -33.03 -5.05
C LEU A 176 19.17 -32.11 -6.17
N SER A 177 19.82 -32.14 -7.34
CA SER A 177 19.39 -31.35 -8.49
C SER A 177 18.01 -31.77 -9.00
N GLY A 178 17.72 -33.08 -9.02
CA GLY A 178 16.41 -33.61 -9.38
C GLY A 178 15.31 -33.15 -8.42
N THR A 179 15.55 -33.16 -7.11
CA THR A 179 14.59 -32.66 -6.11
C THR A 179 14.34 -31.16 -6.25
N LEU A 180 15.37 -30.36 -6.50
CA LEU A 180 15.23 -28.92 -6.71
C LEU A 180 14.43 -28.59 -7.99
N LEU A 181 14.52 -29.43 -9.04
CA LEU A 181 13.77 -29.26 -10.30
C LEU A 181 12.35 -29.84 -10.24
N SER A 182 12.12 -30.95 -9.54
CA SER A 182 10.87 -31.73 -9.65
C SER A 182 9.68 -31.14 -8.90
N GLU A 183 9.93 -30.45 -7.80
CA GLU A 183 8.99 -29.63 -7.03
C GLU A 183 9.77 -29.19 -5.77
N GLY A 184 9.90 -27.89 -5.51
CA GLY A 184 10.60 -27.33 -4.33
C GLY A 184 9.96 -27.68 -2.97
N HIS A 185 9.13 -28.72 -2.90
CA HIS A 185 8.30 -29.09 -1.77
C HIS A 185 9.01 -29.92 -0.70
N GLU A 186 10.08 -30.66 -1.03
CA GLU A 186 10.79 -31.46 -0.02
C GLU A 186 12.30 -31.42 -0.22
N LEU A 187 12.90 -30.26 0.04
CA LEU A 187 14.31 -30.24 0.40
C LEU A 187 14.50 -31.10 1.67
N PRO A 188 15.29 -32.18 1.63
CA PRO A 188 15.57 -32.96 2.83
C PRO A 188 16.16 -32.01 3.88
N ARG A 189 15.63 -32.11 5.11
CA ARG A 189 15.94 -31.29 6.32
C ARG A 189 17.43 -31.27 6.73
N THR A 190 18.33 -31.81 5.93
CA THR A 190 19.76 -31.90 6.17
C THR A 190 20.56 -30.71 5.65
N PHE A 191 19.98 -29.82 4.81
CA PHE A 191 20.53 -28.47 4.66
C PHE A 191 20.13 -27.64 5.89
N ALA A 192 20.88 -27.81 6.96
CA ALA A 192 20.83 -26.93 8.12
C ALA A 192 21.45 -25.56 7.74
N LEU A 193 20.79 -24.85 6.83
CA LEU A 193 20.95 -23.42 6.75
C LEU A 193 20.60 -22.92 8.18
N LYS A 194 21.45 -22.15 8.85
CA LYS A 194 21.16 -21.59 10.19
C LYS A 194 20.96 -20.08 10.06
N GLY A 195 19.83 -19.53 10.51
CA GLY A 195 19.60 -18.08 10.62
C GLY A 195 18.80 -17.40 9.50
N GLU A 196 18.55 -16.11 9.69
CA GLU A 196 17.96 -15.21 8.70
C GLU A 196 18.86 -15.07 7.46
N ILE A 197 18.28 -14.80 6.29
CA ILE A 197 19.04 -14.61 5.05
C ILE A 197 19.28 -13.10 4.88
N PRO A 198 20.53 -12.61 4.83
CA PRO A 198 20.80 -11.20 4.64
C PRO A 198 20.37 -10.74 3.24
N VAL A 199 19.80 -9.54 3.15
CA VAL A 199 19.51 -8.87 1.87
C VAL A 199 20.81 -8.28 1.30
N GLU A 200 20.94 -8.29 -0.02
CA GLU A 200 22.13 -7.77 -0.71
C GLU A 200 22.36 -6.29 -0.36
N PRO A 201 23.59 -5.87 0.03
CA PRO A 201 23.87 -4.49 0.42
C PRO A 201 23.54 -3.44 -0.65
N ALA A 202 23.66 -3.79 -1.93
CA ALA A 202 23.29 -2.90 -3.03
C ALA A 202 21.80 -2.54 -2.99
N LEU A 203 20.91 -3.52 -2.77
CA LEU A 203 19.47 -3.29 -2.64
C LEU A 203 19.14 -2.41 -1.43
N LEU A 204 19.88 -2.55 -0.33
CA LEU A 204 19.67 -1.73 0.87
C LEU A 204 19.96 -0.25 0.65
N THR A 205 20.69 0.13 -0.41
CA THR A 205 20.90 1.55 -0.77
C THR A 205 19.60 2.24 -1.20
N LEU A 206 18.61 1.50 -1.69
CA LEU A 206 17.29 2.04 -2.07
C LEU A 206 16.53 2.62 -0.86
N ASN A 207 16.84 2.16 0.36
CA ASN A 207 16.28 2.76 1.59
C ASN A 207 16.77 4.20 1.84
N GLN A 208 17.79 4.67 1.13
CA GLN A 208 18.36 6.01 1.30
C GLN A 208 17.67 7.06 0.43
N VAL A 209 16.71 6.65 -0.41
CA VAL A 209 15.95 7.59 -1.26
C VAL A 209 15.08 8.50 -0.38
N PRO A 210 15.17 9.84 -0.54
CA PRO A 210 14.32 10.78 0.18
C PRO A 210 12.82 10.54 -0.08
N GLY A 211 11.97 10.67 0.94
CA GLY A 211 10.51 10.50 0.84
C GLY A 211 9.99 9.09 1.06
N LEU A 212 10.81 8.06 0.82
CA LEU A 212 10.47 6.66 1.13
C LEU A 212 10.26 6.44 2.65
N GLU A 213 10.96 7.21 3.49
CA GLU A 213 10.80 7.16 4.95
C GLU A 213 9.37 7.47 5.43
N ASP A 214 8.69 8.41 4.77
CA ASP A 214 7.34 8.87 5.14
C ASP A 214 6.27 7.81 4.86
N THR A 215 6.55 6.90 3.93
CA THR A 215 5.66 5.79 3.56
C THR A 215 5.77 4.60 4.50
N LYS A 216 6.81 4.56 5.34
CA LYS A 216 7.21 3.38 6.15
C LYS A 216 7.54 2.13 5.31
N LEU A 217 7.68 2.25 4.00
CA LEU A 217 8.14 1.19 3.12
C LEU A 217 9.66 1.17 3.21
N ARG A 218 10.22 0.12 3.83
CA ARG A 218 11.67 -0.09 3.94
C ARG A 218 12.01 -1.54 3.70
N LEU A 219 13.07 -1.78 2.95
CA LEU A 219 13.65 -3.10 2.79
C LEU A 219 14.26 -3.55 4.13
N ALA A 220 13.89 -4.75 4.57
CA ALA A 220 14.48 -5.37 5.75
C ALA A 220 15.94 -5.74 5.49
N GLN A 221 16.78 -5.69 6.53
CA GLN A 221 18.19 -6.10 6.43
C GLN A 221 18.35 -7.61 6.21
N SER A 222 17.34 -8.38 6.58
CA SER A 222 17.28 -9.83 6.44
C SER A 222 15.85 -10.30 6.22
N VAL A 223 15.71 -11.45 5.58
CA VAL A 223 14.41 -12.10 5.33
C VAL A 223 14.37 -13.44 6.05
N ARG A 224 13.23 -13.73 6.67
CA ARG A 224 12.97 -15.05 7.25
C ARG A 224 12.89 -16.09 6.16
N ARG A 225 13.32 -17.31 6.47
CA ARG A 225 13.23 -18.40 5.50
C ARG A 225 11.78 -18.78 5.25
N PRO A 226 11.43 -19.13 4.01
CA PRO A 226 10.15 -19.75 3.73
C PRO A 226 10.06 -21.07 4.50
N THR A 227 9.01 -21.22 5.32
CA THR A 227 8.68 -22.48 6.01
C THR A 227 8.07 -23.51 5.06
N THR A 228 7.59 -23.04 3.91
CA THR A 228 7.08 -23.80 2.77
C THR A 228 7.27 -22.93 1.54
N VAL A 229 7.98 -23.41 0.53
CA VAL A 229 8.02 -22.75 -0.79
C VAL A 229 6.79 -23.25 -1.55
N ASP A 230 5.72 -22.46 -1.55
CA ASP A 230 4.55 -22.74 -2.38
C ASP A 230 4.71 -21.97 -3.70
N MET A 231 5.18 -22.66 -4.74
CA MET A 231 5.31 -22.07 -6.08
C MET A 231 3.97 -22.01 -6.83
N ARG A 232 2.83 -22.31 -6.19
CA ARG A 232 1.52 -22.43 -6.87
C ARG A 232 0.65 -21.17 -6.88
N ARG A 233 1.21 -19.99 -6.65
CA ARG A 233 0.44 -18.74 -6.80
C ARG A 233 1.30 -17.62 -7.36
N TYR A 234 1.44 -17.57 -8.67
CA TYR A 234 1.30 -16.36 -9.50
C TYR A 234 0.88 -16.81 -10.90
#